data_AF-A0A920L1G4-F1
#
_entry.id   AF-A0A920L1G4-F1
#
_cell.length_a   1.000
_cell.length_b   1.000
_cell.length_c   1.000
_cell.angle_alpha   90.00
_cell.angle_beta   90.00
_cell.angle_gamma   90.00
#
_symmetry.space_group_name_H-M   'P 1'
#
loop_
_entity.id
_entity.type
_entity.pdbx_description
1 polymer ?
#
loop_
_entity_poly.entity_id
_entity_poly.type
_entity_poly.pdbx_seq_one_letter_code
_entity_poly.pdbx_strand_id
1 'polypeptide(L)' 'MQKLHKIEKKFNRKRDTRWGARTLDLDLLAQDGQVFPNEEIFRKWYNLPLVEQMKKSPKNLILPHPRIQDRAFVLLPLLI' A
#
# COMPACT_ATOMS: atom_id res chain seq x y z
N MET A 1 9.11 -6.29 0.70
CA MET A 1 7.88 -6.95 1.25
C MET A 1 8.15 -8.01 2.32
N GLN A 2 9.01 -9.02 2.12
CA GLN A 2 9.20 -10.10 3.11
C GLN A 2 9.57 -9.60 4.52
N LYS A 3 10.41 -8.55 4.63
CA LYS A 3 10.78 -7.94 5.92
C LYS A 3 9.56 -7.34 6.64
N LEU A 4 8.70 -6.61 5.94
CA LEU A 4 7.49 -6.01 6.52
C LEU A 4 6.55 -7.09 7.04
N HIS A 5 6.26 -8.12 6.23
CA HIS A 5 5.42 -9.23 6.67
C HIS A 5 5.98 -9.97 7.90
N LYS A 6 7.31 -10.09 8.03
CA LYS A 6 7.93 -10.66 9.23
C LYS A 6 7.68 -9.80 10.47
N ILE A 7 7.76 -8.48 10.34
CA ILE A 7 7.46 -7.56 11.46
C ILE A 7 5.99 -7.68 11.83
N GLU A 8 5.07 -7.60 10.87
CA GLU A 8 3.64 -7.75 11.14
C GLU A 8 3.30 -9.07 11.83
N LYS A 9 3.95 -10.18 11.44
CA LYS A 9 3.80 -11.47 12.10
C LYS A 9 4.25 -11.43 13.57
N LYS A 10 5.32 -10.69 13.88
CA LYS A 10 5.76 -10.46 15.28
C LYS A 10 4.74 -9.66 16.09
N PHE A 11 3.98 -8.78 15.44
CA PHE A 11 2.86 -8.06 16.04
C PHE A 11 1.54 -8.84 15.96
N ASN A 12 1.60 -10.17 15.84
CA ASN A 12 0.43 -11.07 15.83
C ASN A 12 -0.58 -10.79 14.71
N ARG A 13 -0.16 -10.24 13.57
CA ARG A 13 -1.03 -10.11 12.39
C ARG A 13 -1.43 -11.51 11.90
N LYS A 14 -2.74 -11.82 11.98
CA LYS A 14 -3.37 -13.01 11.37
C LYS A 14 -4.10 -12.61 10.08
N ARG A 15 -4.22 -13.52 9.12
CA ARG A 15 -4.88 -13.29 7.81
C ARG A 15 -6.10 -14.18 7.67
N ASP A 16 -6.96 -14.16 8.69
CA ASP A 16 -8.11 -15.06 8.78
C ASP A 16 -9.30 -14.55 7.94
N THR A 17 -9.47 -13.23 7.85
CA THR A 17 -10.54 -12.59 7.06
C THR A 17 -10.01 -11.48 6.16
N ARG A 18 -10.60 -11.34 4.97
CA ARG A 18 -10.27 -10.23 4.06
C ARG A 18 -10.84 -8.93 4.65
N TRP A 19 -9.96 -7.94 4.86
CA TRP A 19 -10.27 -6.63 5.45
C TRP A 19 -10.71 -6.64 6.93
N GLY A 20 -10.38 -7.70 7.68
CA GLY A 20 -10.54 -7.71 9.12
C GLY A 20 -9.60 -6.76 9.85
N ALA A 21 -9.87 -6.54 11.15
CA ALA A 21 -9.03 -5.75 12.04
C ALA A 21 -7.59 -6.27 12.06
N ARG A 22 -6.62 -5.34 12.12
CA ARG A 22 -5.18 -5.64 12.13
C ARG A 22 -4.55 -4.96 13.33
N THR A 23 -3.69 -5.68 14.03
CA THR A 23 -2.86 -5.15 15.12
C THR A 23 -1.80 -4.18 14.58
N LEU A 24 -1.22 -4.49 13.43
CA LEU A 24 -0.26 -3.66 12.71
C LEU A 24 -0.40 -3.91 11.19
N ASP A 25 -0.33 -2.84 10.41
CA ASP A 25 -0.30 -2.86 8.95
C ASP A 25 0.85 -1.97 8.47
N LEU A 26 1.80 -2.54 7.73
CA LEU A 26 2.96 -1.82 7.24
C LEU A 26 2.94 -1.76 5.71
N ASP A 27 2.77 -0.55 5.18
CA ASP A 27 2.86 -0.25 3.75
C ASP A 27 4.18 0.47 3.43
N LEU A 28 4.82 0.10 2.32
CA LEU A 28 5.95 0.86 1.78
C LEU A 28 5.40 1.96 0.87
N LEU A 29 5.58 3.22 1.26
CA LEU A 29 5.02 4.38 0.56
C LEU A 29 5.83 4.78 -0.68
N ALA A 30 7.13 4.95 -0.52
CA ALA A 30 8.06 5.34 -1.58
C ALA A 30 9.49 4.94 -1.19
N GLN A 31 10.41 4.95 -2.16
CA GLN A 31 11.83 4.75 -1.93
C GLN A 31 12.62 5.60 -2.93
N ASP A 32 13.37 6.60 -2.45
CA ASP A 32 14.33 7.41 -3.21
C ASP A 32 13.85 7.89 -4.61
N GLY A 33 12.58 8.30 -4.72
CA GLY A 33 11.99 8.74 -6.00
C GLY A 33 11.79 7.65 -7.06
N GLN A 34 12.03 6.38 -6.71
CA GLN A 34 11.89 5.25 -7.62
C GLN A 34 10.42 5.00 -7.99
N VAL A 35 10.19 4.77 -9.29
CA VAL A 35 8.95 4.19 -9.80
C VAL A 35 9.17 2.71 -10.10
N PHE A 36 8.41 1.84 -9.44
CA PHE A 36 8.55 0.39 -9.53
C PHE A 36 7.18 -0.29 -9.74
N PRO A 37 7.07 -1.33 -10.59
CA PRO A 37 8.12 -1.93 -11.42
C PRO A 37 8.52 -1.07 -12.62
N ASN A 38 7.62 -0.23 -13.10
CA ASN A 38 7.84 0.78 -14.13
C ASN A 38 6.67 1.77 -14.10
N GLU A 39 6.82 2.87 -14.84
CA GLU A 39 5.83 3.95 -14.89
C GLU A 39 4.48 3.52 -15.48
N GLU A 40 4.48 2.68 -16.50
CA GLU A 40 3.25 2.19 -17.15
C GLU A 40 2.35 1.46 -16.14
N ILE A 41 2.92 0.52 -15.39
CA ILE A 41 2.20 -0.24 -14.36
C ILE A 41 1.74 0.68 -13.24
N PHE A 42 2.59 1.61 -12.79
CA PHE A 42 2.20 2.59 -11.78
C PHE A 42 0.98 3.42 -12.23
N ARG A 43 1.03 4.01 -13.42
CA ARG A 43 -0.05 4.84 -13.98
C ARG A 43 -1.36 4.07 -14.12
N LYS A 44 -1.29 2.80 -14.51
CA LYS A 44 -2.47 1.93 -14.57
C LYS A 44 -3.18 1.85 -13.22
N TRP A 45 -2.46 1.69 -12.12
CA TRP A 45 -3.06 1.61 -10.79
C TRP A 45 -3.46 2.96 -10.21
N TYR A 46 -2.64 3.99 -10.44
CA TYR A 46 -2.91 5.35 -10.01
C TYR A 46 -4.20 5.92 -10.62
N ASN A 47 -4.44 5.64 -11.91
CA ASN A 47 -5.59 6.16 -12.66
C ASN A 47 -6.86 5.30 -12.55
N LEU A 48 -6.85 4.20 -11.78
CA LEU A 48 -8.07 3.41 -11.59
C LEU A 48 -9.15 4.27 -10.91
N PRO A 49 -10.42 4.20 -11.34
CA PRO A 49 -11.51 4.85 -10.62
C PRO A 49 -11.57 4.38 -9.16
N LEU A 50 -11.90 5.28 -8.23
CA LEU A 50 -11.91 5.00 -6.79
C LEU A 50 -12.69 3.72 -6.42
N VAL A 51 -13.85 3.53 -7.05
CA VAL A 51 -14.71 2.35 -6.85
C VAL A 51 -13.98 1.04 -7.17
N GLU A 52 -13.16 1.04 -8.22
CA GLU A 52 -12.36 -0.13 -8.61
C GLU A 52 -11.14 -0.31 -7.71
N GLN A 53 -10.49 0.79 -7.32
CA GLN A 53 -9.38 0.76 -6.38
C GLN A 53 -9.76 0.20 -5.00
N MET A 54 -10.99 0.42 -4.54
CA MET A 54 -11.48 -0.14 -3.28
C MET A 54 -11.64 -1.66 -3.34
N LYS A 55 -11.90 -2.22 -4.52
CA LYS A 55 -12.13 -3.67 -4.72
C LYS A 55 -10.86 -4.43 -5.07
N LYS A 56 -9.95 -3.79 -5.81
CA LYS A 56 -8.73 -4.39 -6.36
C LYS A 56 -7.50 -4.02 -5.52
N SER A 57 -6.55 -4.93 -5.47
CA SER A 57 -5.24 -4.68 -4.85
C SER A 57 -4.15 -5.29 -5.73
N PRO A 58 -3.02 -4.59 -5.92
CA PRO A 58 -1.92 -5.12 -6.71
C PRO A 58 -1.32 -6.35 -6.01
N LYS A 59 -1.00 -7.40 -6.78
CA LYS A 59 -0.33 -8.61 -6.26
C LYS A 59 1.16 -8.37 -5.99
N ASN A 60 1.75 -7.45 -6.74
CA ASN A 60 3.16 -7.11 -6.70
C ASN A 60 3.34 -5.72 -6.08
N LEU A 61 4.56 -5.44 -5.60
CA LEU A 61 4.90 -4.11 -5.09
C LEU A 61 4.76 -3.06 -6.19
N ILE A 62 4.13 -1.94 -5.86
CA ILE A 62 4.05 -0.75 -6.69
C ILE A 62 4.58 0.42 -5.87
N LEU A 63 5.56 1.13 -6.43
CA LEU A 63 6.11 2.35 -5.85
C LEU A 63 6.01 3.51 -6.85
N PRO A 64 5.67 4.72 -6.38
CA PRO A 64 5.09 5.01 -5.07
C PRO A 64 3.78 4.25 -4.83
N HIS A 65 3.35 4.09 -3.58
CA HIS A 65 2.11 3.39 -3.27
C HIS A 65 0.94 4.11 -4.00
N PRO A 66 0.20 3.43 -4.88
CA PRO A 66 -0.60 4.07 -5.94
C PRO A 66 -1.85 4.83 -5.45
N ARG A 67 -2.13 4.76 -4.15
CA ARG A 67 -3.31 5.36 -3.50
C ARG A 67 -2.94 6.27 -2.33
N ILE A 68 -1.69 6.75 -2.25
CA ILE A 68 -1.28 7.66 -1.18
C ILE A 68 -2.16 8.92 -1.20
N GLN A 69 -2.46 9.44 -2.38
CA GLN A 69 -3.25 10.65 -2.60
C GLN A 69 -4.68 10.56 -2.04
N ASP A 70 -5.26 9.36 -1.96
CA ASP A 70 -6.64 9.16 -1.49
C ASP A 70 -6.73 8.93 0.03
N ARG A 71 -5.59 8.89 0.74
CA ARG A 71 -5.51 8.48 2.15
C ARG A 71 -5.04 9.64 3.01
N ALA A 72 -6.00 10.41 3.53
CA ALA A 72 -5.71 11.54 4.42
C ALA A 72 -4.86 11.13 5.64
N PHE A 73 -5.12 9.97 6.24
CA PHE A 73 -4.34 9.46 7.36
C PHE A 73 -2.88 9.08 7.02
N VAL A 74 -2.55 8.97 5.72
CA VAL A 74 -1.17 8.79 5.23
C VAL A 74 -0.55 10.15 4.93
N LEU A 75 -1.29 11.06 4.30
CA LEU A 75 -0.76 12.36 3.88
C LEU A 75 -0.57 13.33 5.04
N LEU A 76 -1.52 13.43 5.97
CA LEU A 76 -1.47 14.40 7.07
C LEU A 76 -0.19 14.28 7.90
N PRO A 77 0.27 13.07 8.30
CA PRO A 77 1.54 12.92 9.03
C PRO A 77 2.80 13.27 8.23
N LEU A 78 2.74 13.39 6.90
CA LEU A 78 3.91 13.72 6.05
C LEU A 78 4.07 15.23 5.84
N LEU A 79 3.06 16.02 6.20
CA LEU A 79 3.03 17.47 6.04
C LEU A 79 3.44 18.23 7.32
N ILE A 80 3.74 17.49 8.38
CA ILE A 80 4.13 18.02 9.70
C ILE A 80 5.61 17.81 9.98
#